data_AF-A0A4R6M5Y6-F1
#
_entry.id   AF-A0A4R6M5Y6-F1
#
_cell.length_a   1.000
_cell.length_b   1.000
_cell.length_c   1.000
_cell.angle_alpha   90.00
_cell.angle_beta   90.00
_cell.angle_gamma   90.00
#
_symmetry.space_group_name_H-M   'P 1'
#
loop_
_entity.id
_entity.type
_entity.pdbx_description
1 polymer ?
#
loop_
_entity_poly.entity_id
_entity_poly.type
_entity_poly.pdbx_seq_one_letter_code
_entity_poly.pdbx_strand_id
1 'polypeptide(L)'
;MGIVVTVCMILILVMSVKNPMQARLADYQQKLAVLTLFGAVWNTCWYGMQHLGDFWGNAAFISGILIMYTSLPLLSSHGAFSLVKALHKKQPPQLNSIALVLLLLCAIIYTYTLILLQFD
;
A
#
# COMPACT_ATOMS: atom_id res chain seq x y z
N MET A 1 10.72 -10.43 5.18
CA MET A 1 10.35 -9.34 4.24
C MET A 1 8.88 -9.40 3.89
N GLY A 2 8.41 -10.50 3.29
CA GLY A 2 7.07 -10.55 2.71
C GLY A 2 5.88 -10.20 3.61
N ILE A 3 5.82 -10.80 4.80
CA ILE A 3 4.71 -10.62 5.75
C ILE A 3 4.49 -9.15 6.13
N VAL A 4 5.57 -8.38 6.32
CA VAL A 4 5.48 -6.95 6.67
C VAL A 4 4.80 -6.16 5.56
N VAL A 5 5.13 -6.45 4.30
CA VAL A 5 4.52 -5.80 3.14
C VAL A 5 3.06 -6.19 3.01
N THR A 6 2.72 -7.46 3.25
CA THR A 6 1.33 -7.93 3.22
C THR A 6 0.48 -7.25 4.29
N VAL A 7 1.02 -7.09 5.51
CA VAL A 7 0.36 -6.34 6.59
C VAL A 7 0.16 -4.88 6.18
N CYS A 8 1.15 -4.23 5.56
CA CYS A 8 1.02 -2.87 5.05
C CYS A 8 -0.05 -2.75 3.95
N MET A 9 -0.12 -3.70 3.01
CA MET A 9 -1.15 -3.74 1.96
C MET A 9 -2.55 -3.86 2.57
N ILE A 10 -2.73 -4.77 3.53
CA ILE A 10 -4.02 -5.00 4.20
C ILE A 10 -4.43 -3.76 5.00
N LEU A 11 -3.51 -3.14 5.74
CA LEU A 11 -3.78 -1.92 6.49
C LEU A 11 -4.32 -0.81 5.59
N ILE A 12 -3.68 -0.59 4.44
CA ILE A 12 -4.11 0.43 3.48
C ILE A 12 -5.45 0.10 2.87
N LEU A 13 -5.69 -1.17 2.49
CA LEU A 13 -6.99 -1.61 1.98
C LEU A 13 -8.11 -1.37 2.99
N VAL A 14 -7.89 -1.72 4.26
CA VAL A 14 -8.87 -1.54 5.33
C VAL A 14 -9.18 -0.06 5.57
N MET A 15 -8.18 0.83 5.46
CA MET A 15 -8.40 2.26 5.62
C MET A 15 -8.98 2.96 4.38
N SER A 16 -8.73 2.43 3.18
CA SER A 16 -9.26 2.97 1.92
C SER A 16 -10.71 2.55 1.63
N VAL A 17 -11.16 1.41 2.17
CA VAL A 17 -12.54 0.92 1.99
C VAL A 17 -13.40 1.35 3.18
N LYS A 18 -14.63 1.82 2.90
CA LYS A 18 -15.61 2.17 3.93
C LYS A 18 -16.02 0.92 4.71
N ASN A 19 -15.45 0.75 5.90
CA ASN A 19 -15.70 -0.38 6.80
C ASN A 19 -15.90 0.11 8.24
N PRO A 20 -16.60 -0.64 9.11
CA PRO A 20 -16.78 -0.28 10.52
C PRO A 20 -15.44 -0.19 11.28
N MET A 21 -14.41 -0.91 10.82
CA MET A 21 -13.05 -0.80 11.35
C MET A 21 -12.36 0.52 10.99
N GLN A 22 -12.73 1.14 9.86
CA GLN A 22 -12.18 2.45 9.47
C GLN A 22 -12.52 3.51 10.53
N ALA A 23 -13.74 3.49 11.07
CA ALA A 23 -14.15 4.44 12.11
C ALA A 23 -13.33 4.29 13.40
N ARG A 24 -12.93 3.06 13.76
CA ARG A 24 -12.05 2.77 14.91
C ARG A 24 -10.60 3.19 14.66
N LEU A 25 -10.16 3.14 13.41
CA LEU A 25 -8.79 3.46 13.00
C LEU A 25 -8.62 4.91 12.54
N ALA A 26 -9.72 5.68 12.43
CA ALA A 26 -9.70 7.07 11.96
C ALA A 26 -8.74 7.94 12.76
N ASP A 27 -8.71 7.76 14.09
CA ASP A 27 -7.82 8.49 15.00
C ASP A 27 -6.33 8.22 14.75
N TYR A 28 -5.99 7.03 14.23
CA TYR A 28 -4.63 6.61 13.94
C TYR A 28 -4.33 6.54 12.44
N GLN A 29 -5.30 6.89 11.59
CA GLN A 29 -5.25 6.68 10.15
C GLN A 29 -4.02 7.35 9.53
N GLN A 30 -3.68 8.57 9.98
CA GLN A 30 -2.50 9.28 9.49
C GLN A 30 -1.20 8.60 9.93
N LYS A 31 -1.08 8.20 11.20
CA LYS A 31 0.13 7.54 11.72
C LYS A 31 0.35 6.21 11.01
N LEU A 32 -0.72 5.45 10.80
CA LEU A 32 -0.68 4.17 10.10
C LEU A 32 -0.39 4.36 8.61
N ALA A 33 -0.98 5.37 7.94
CA ALA A 33 -0.67 5.68 6.55
C ALA A 33 0.78 6.12 6.35
N VAL A 34 1.33 6.93 7.27
CA VAL A 34 2.76 7.30 7.23
C VAL A 34 3.64 6.09 7.48
N LEU A 35 3.31 5.25 8.46
CA LEU A 35 4.06 4.03 8.76
C LEU A 35 4.08 3.07 7.57
N THR A 36 2.93 2.84 6.93
CA THR A 36 2.83 1.98 5.74
C THR A 36 3.54 2.58 4.54
N LEU A 37 3.52 3.91 4.37
CA LEU A 37 4.27 4.61 3.33
C LEU A 37 5.78 4.45 3.54
N PHE A 38 6.29 4.69 4.75
CA PHE A 38 7.70 4.42 5.07
C PHE A 38 8.07 2.95 4.87
N GLY A 39 7.22 2.03 5.30
CA GLY A 39 7.41 0.59 5.09
C GLY A 39 7.47 0.22 3.61
N ALA A 40 6.62 0.83 2.78
CA ALA A 40 6.64 0.63 1.33
C ALA A 40 7.87 1.27 0.67
N VAL A 41 8.29 2.46 1.07
CA VAL A 41 9.51 3.10 0.54
C VAL A 41 10.73 2.26 0.87
N TRP A 42 10.85 1.83 2.12
CA TRP A 42 11.90 0.90 2.52
C TRP A 42 11.86 -0.38 1.67
N ASN A 43 10.68 -1.00 1.56
CA ASN A 43 10.52 -2.24 0.80
C ASN A 43 10.85 -2.09 -0.69
N THR A 44 10.42 -1.00 -1.34
CA THR A 44 10.66 -0.75 -2.76
C THR A 44 12.11 -0.37 -3.03
N CYS A 45 12.69 0.56 -2.27
CA CYS A 45 14.04 1.06 -2.51
C CYS A 45 15.12 0.09 -2.05
N TRP A 46 14.91 -0.61 -0.93
CA TRP A 46 15.88 -1.58 -0.43
C TRP A 46 15.71 -2.93 -1.13
N TYR A 47 14.55 -3.57 -0.99
CA TYR A 47 14.38 -4.96 -1.45
C TYR A 47 13.99 -5.03 -2.93
N GLY A 48 12.99 -4.25 -3.35
CA GLY A 48 12.46 -4.25 -4.71
C GLY A 48 13.53 -3.91 -5.75
N MET A 49 14.28 -2.82 -5.55
CA MET A 49 15.36 -2.39 -6.44
C MET A 49 16.54 -3.36 -6.50
N GLN A 50 16.86 -4.05 -5.40
CA GLN A 50 17.98 -4.99 -5.36
C GLN A 50 17.66 -6.35 -6.01
N HIS A 51 16.39 -6.75 -6.03
CA HIS A 51 15.94 -8.04 -6.57
C HIS A 51 15.06 -7.87 -7.82
N LEU A 52 15.31 -6.82 -8.61
CA LEU A 52 14.66 -6.61 -9.90
C LEU A 52 14.97 -7.80 -10.82
N GLY A 53 13.93 -8.51 -11.25
CA GLY A 53 14.06 -9.75 -12.03
C GLY A 53 13.51 -10.99 -11.30
N ASP A 54 13.55 -10.99 -9.97
CA ASP A 54 12.91 -12.05 -9.17
C ASP A 54 11.44 -11.75 -8.94
N PHE A 55 10.63 -12.81 -8.85
CA PHE A 55 9.20 -12.72 -8.55
C PHE A 55 8.94 -11.86 -7.30
N TRP A 56 9.69 -12.10 -6.22
CA TRP A 56 9.54 -11.38 -4.96
C TRP A 56 9.99 -9.92 -5.02
N GLY A 57 11.03 -9.60 -5.80
CA GLY A 57 11.50 -8.23 -5.99
C GLY A 57 10.53 -7.41 -6.84
N ASN A 58 10.06 -7.96 -7.96
CA ASN A 58 9.05 -7.32 -8.80
C ASN A 58 7.73 -7.09 -8.05
N ALA A 59 7.27 -8.07 -7.28
CA ALA A 59 6.09 -7.94 -6.45
C ALA A 59 6.26 -6.88 -5.36
N ALA A 60 7.41 -6.82 -4.69
CA ALA A 60 7.74 -5.80 -3.69
C ALA A 60 7.79 -4.39 -4.29
N PHE A 61 8.33 -4.25 -5.50
CA PHE A 61 8.42 -2.99 -6.21
C PHE A 61 7.04 -2.47 -6.62
N ILE A 62 6.25 -3.30 -7.32
CA ILE A 62 4.91 -2.94 -7.79
C ILE A 62 4.01 -2.64 -6.60
N SER A 63 3.92 -3.54 -5.61
CA SER A 63 3.05 -3.33 -4.45
C SER A 63 3.43 -2.09 -3.64
N GLY A 64 4.71 -1.80 -3.47
CA GLY A 64 5.14 -0.61 -2.74
C GLY A 64 4.79 0.69 -3.49
N ILE A 65 4.89 0.71 -4.82
CA ILE A 65 4.38 1.85 -5.62
C ILE A 65 2.87 2.02 -5.44
N LEU A 66 2.11 0.92 -5.47
CA LEU A 66 0.66 0.99 -5.27
C LEU A 66 0.29 1.45 -3.85
N ILE A 67 1.03 0.99 -2.83
CA ILE A 67 0.88 1.44 -1.44
C ILE A 67 1.14 2.96 -1.36
N MET A 68 2.26 3.42 -1.92
CA MET A 68 2.58 4.85 -1.92
C MET A 68 1.44 5.64 -2.57
N TYR A 69 0.98 5.20 -3.74
CA TYR A 69 -0.08 5.84 -4.48
C TYR A 69 -1.41 5.91 -3.71
N THR A 70 -1.83 4.80 -3.12
CA THR A 70 -3.09 4.69 -2.36
C THR A 70 -3.02 5.38 -1.00
N SER A 71 -1.83 5.58 -0.43
CA SER A 71 -1.64 6.36 0.81
C SER A 71 -1.82 7.87 0.61
N LEU A 72 -1.55 8.41 -0.58
CA LEU A 72 -1.67 9.85 -0.89
C LEU A 72 -3.06 10.46 -0.56
N PRO A 73 -4.20 9.86 -0.95
CA PRO A 73 -5.51 10.38 -0.56
C PRO A 73 -5.75 10.36 0.94
N LEU A 74 -5.20 9.39 1.68
CA LEU A 74 -5.32 9.33 3.15
C LEU A 74 -4.56 10.48 3.81
N LEU A 75 -3.39 10.85 3.28
CA LEU A 75 -2.61 11.99 3.77
C LEU A 75 -3.19 13.36 3.35
N SER A 76 -3.86 13.45 2.19
CA SER A 76 -4.51 14.67 1.69
C SER A 76 -5.64 15.20 2.60
N SER A 77 -6.21 14.32 3.43
CA SER A 77 -7.30 14.66 4.36
C SER A 77 -6.86 15.60 5.50
N HIS A 78 -5.58 15.67 5.84
CA HIS A 78 -5.03 16.57 6.84
C HIS A 78 -3.99 17.50 6.21
N GLY A 79 -4.11 18.81 6.44
CA GLY A 79 -3.40 19.88 5.72
C GLY A 79 -1.86 19.83 5.71
N ALA A 80 -1.23 18.84 6.36
CA ALA A 80 0.21 18.63 6.41
C ALA A 80 0.86 18.37 5.03
N PHE A 81 0.11 17.89 4.04
CA PHE A 81 0.63 17.50 2.72
C PHE A 81 -0.06 18.25 1.57
N SER A 82 -0.02 19.59 1.62
CA SER A 82 -0.57 20.49 0.58
C SER A 82 -0.07 20.18 -0.84
N LEU A 83 1.21 19.83 -1.01
CA LEU A 83 1.79 19.44 -2.31
C LEU A 83 1.17 18.16 -2.87
N VAL A 84 0.93 17.17 -2.03
CA VAL A 84 0.29 15.90 -2.41
C VAL A 84 -1.18 16.12 -2.75
N LYS A 85 -1.86 17.00 -2.03
CA LYS A 85 -3.24 17.40 -2.33
C LYS A 85 -3.36 18.02 -3.72
N ALA A 86 -2.38 18.82 -4.15
CA ALA A 86 -2.34 19.39 -5.51
C ALA A 86 -2.13 18.32 -6.59
N LEU A 87 -1.24 17.36 -6.35
CA LEU A 87 -1.01 16.20 -7.23
C LEU A 87 -2.27 15.32 -7.36
N HIS A 88 -2.96 15.06 -6.26
CA HIS A 88 -4.16 14.22 -6.25
C HIS A 88 -5.41 14.92 -6.81
N LYS A 89 -5.52 16.25 -6.68
CA LYS A 89 -6.67 17.03 -7.18
C LYS A 89 -6.87 16.91 -8.70
N LYS A 90 -5.82 16.60 -9.46
CA LYS A 90 -5.89 16.36 -10.90
C LYS A 90 -6.27 14.93 -11.29
N GLN A 91 -6.44 14.04 -10.32
CA GLN A 91 -6.50 12.61 -10.59
C GLN A 91 -7.94 12.10 -10.65
N PRO A 92 -8.29 11.30 -11.68
CA PRO A 92 -9.62 10.73 -11.79
C PRO A 92 -9.88 9.73 -10.65
N PRO A 93 -11.07 9.75 -10.03
CA PRO A 93 -11.41 8.86 -8.90
C PRO A 93 -11.33 7.37 -9.27
N GLN A 94 -11.49 7.05 -10.56
CA GLN A 94 -11.38 5.69 -11.09
C GLN A 94 -9.97 5.10 -10.93
N LEU A 95 -8.91 5.91 -11.05
CA LEU A 95 -7.53 5.41 -10.90
C LEU A 95 -7.27 4.92 -9.47
N ASN A 96 -7.85 5.58 -8.47
CA ASN A 96 -7.70 5.14 -7.08
C ASN A 96 -8.39 3.78 -6.86
N SER A 97 -9.59 3.60 -7.40
CA SER A 97 -10.30 2.31 -7.33
C SER A 97 -9.53 1.20 -8.06
N ILE A 98 -8.96 1.50 -9.23
CA ILE A 98 -8.12 0.54 -9.98
C ILE A 98 -6.87 0.18 -9.18
N ALA A 99 -6.20 1.17 -8.58
CA ALA A 99 -5.04 0.94 -7.74
C ALA A 99 -5.39 0.07 -6.52
N LEU A 100 -6.56 0.27 -5.90
CA LEU A 100 -7.01 -0.56 -4.78
C LEU A 100 -7.31 -2.00 -5.21
N VAL A 101 -7.98 -2.20 -6.35
CA VAL A 101 -8.23 -3.55 -6.90
C VAL A 101 -6.91 -4.24 -7.22
N LEU A 102 -5.97 -3.53 -7.84
CA LEU A 102 -4.67 -4.08 -8.20
C LEU A 102 -3.82 -4.39 -6.95
N LEU A 103 -3.92 -3.56 -5.90
CA LEU A 103 -3.26 -3.79 -4.61
C LEU A 103 -3.87 -5.00 -3.88
N LEU A 104 -5.20 -5.20 -4.00
CA LEU A 104 -5.89 -6.38 -3.48
C LEU A 104 -5.47 -7.66 -4.20
N LEU A 105 -5.39 -7.64 -5.53
CA LEU A 105 -4.85 -8.76 -6.31
C LEU A 105 -3.40 -9.06 -5.91
N CYS A 106 -2.58 -8.01 -5.73
CA CYS A 106 -1.21 -8.17 -5.28
C CYS A 106 -1.15 -8.82 -3.90
N ALA A 107 -1.97 -8.37 -2.94
CA ALA A 107 -2.05 -8.96 -1.60
C ALA A 107 -2.47 -10.44 -1.64
N ILE A 108 -3.44 -10.81 -2.49
CA ILE A 108 -3.87 -12.21 -2.66
C ILE A 108 -2.74 -13.07 -3.21
N ILE A 109 -2.11 -12.64 -4.31
CA ILE A 109 -0.99 -13.36 -4.93
C ILE A 109 0.13 -13.54 -3.90
N TYR A 110 0.46 -12.47 -3.18
CA TYR A 110 1.53 -12.45 -2.19
C TYR A 110 1.26 -13.40 -1.01
N THR A 111 0.01 -13.42 -0.54
CA THR A 111 -0.41 -14.32 0.54
C THR A 111 -0.40 -15.77 0.08
N TYR A 112 -0.89 -16.05 -1.13
CA TYR A 112 -0.85 -17.38 -1.73
C TYR A 112 0.58 -17.88 -1.88
N THR A 113 1.49 -17.04 -2.39
CA THR A 113 2.91 -17.41 -2.53
C THR A 113 3.60 -17.62 -1.19
N LEU A 114 3.24 -16.86 -0.15
CA LEU A 114 3.76 -17.10 1.21
C LEU A 114 3.29 -18.43 1.78
N ILE A 115 2.02 -18.78 1.57
CA ILE A 115 1.46 -20.06 2.02
C ILE A 115 2.16 -21.21 1.32
N LEU A 116 2.31 -21.15 -0.01
CA LEU A 116 2.97 -22.20 -0.80
C LEU A 116 4.40 -22.45 -0.30
N LEU A 117 5.17 -21.39 -0.08
CA LEU A 117 6.55 -21.45 0.41
C LEU A 117 6.70 -22.00 1.84
N GLN A 118 5.60 -22.07 2.60
CA GLN A 118 5.58 -22.63 3.95
C GLN A 118 5.24 -24.13 3.95
N PHE A 119 4.74 -24.66 2.84
CA PHE A 119 4.39 -26.07 2.67
C PHE A 119 5.36 -26.86 1.77
N ASP A 120 6.29 -26.18 1.08
CA ASP A 120 7.48 -26.77 0.42
C ASP A 120 8.67 -26.86 1.40
#